data_AF-A0A971A0P2-F1
#
_entry.id   AF-A0A971A0P2-F1
#
_cell.length_a   1.000
_cell.length_b   1.000
_cell.length_c   1.000
_cell.angle_alpha   90.00
_cell.angle_beta   90.00
_cell.angle_gamma   90.00
#
_symmetry.space_group_name_H-M   'P 1'
#
loop_
_entity.id
_entity.type
_entity.pdbx_description
1 polymer ?
#
loop_
_entity_poly.entity_id
_entity_poly.type
_entity_poly.pdbx_seq_one_letter_code
_entity_poly.pdbx_strand_id
1 'polypeptide(L)'
;MRAEDQTENEDKRSRRKRKAKAVARVASLIAACIFLPIFLTAIAVGYLSWIGILVGIIYLAPGIVSPVAGFAGKKRLEGLLGWLSGGMPILLALAVSVAAIWPVDDGKQWRPYRFDDEFAALEAERAIPDQENAAIRCAPLFAKLDVNDRPDFFFRAGRVRDEFSKNPWNGAKHPQAAQWLDGYSWVVDELVQARAAGPFRWSLQADRYDDYTVPYEALRRSIDLLMVSANRDFGEDRLHNAIAKYACTIRITHDLRQQTQPVDVLAGLGLEKDALPMICHVLVRYGLSDEDITLITGCLPSTNDLWPEMCEQLFRLEKLQYVNLLARAYERNEQGRVRFARWYSPTAKNEQLAEEDQHLGRWLLVYWPMNMPRDPKRLHRMADHDFGQFTCLLEADGAPPLIHEERMSWTNMCKVAANFHRWLAEIIFFDGSEYAMIRCLQRAQVTRRRGTWLVVGLRRYRDKHGSWPKSLDAIVEYVPAEAFLDPTSGAHFVYALEGDDFTLYSIGLNRTDDGGRHRYVKAQDKLEDDIAIWPPHVPEPPREESSETMIRELKAIYGEEYVRR
;
A
#
# COMPACT_ATOMS: atom_id res chain seq x y z
N MET A 1 -43.55 -22.58 -68.95
CA MET A 1 -42.14 -22.95 -68.64
C MET A 1 -41.23 -21.77 -68.27
N ARG A 2 -40.87 -20.79 -69.13
CA ARG A 2 -39.96 -19.68 -68.71
C ARG A 2 -40.53 -18.72 -67.63
N ALA A 3 -41.85 -18.51 -67.59
CA ALA A 3 -42.49 -17.63 -66.61
C ALA A 3 -42.67 -18.30 -65.22
N GLU A 4 -42.94 -19.60 -65.18
CA GLU A 4 -43.09 -20.37 -63.94
C GLU A 4 -41.76 -20.55 -63.20
N ASP A 5 -40.66 -20.80 -63.94
CA ASP A 5 -39.30 -20.85 -63.40
C ASP A 5 -38.83 -19.50 -62.83
N GLN A 6 -39.30 -18.38 -63.41
CA GLN A 6 -39.02 -17.05 -62.88
C GLN A 6 -39.78 -16.80 -61.57
N THR A 7 -41.06 -17.14 -61.49
CA THR A 7 -41.85 -17.01 -60.26
C THR A 7 -41.36 -17.92 -59.13
N GLU A 8 -40.91 -19.13 -59.43
CA GLU A 8 -40.36 -20.04 -58.42
C GLU A 8 -38.99 -19.58 -57.91
N ASN A 9 -38.14 -19.05 -58.79
CA ASN A 9 -36.88 -18.41 -58.39
C ASN A 9 -37.10 -17.13 -57.58
N GLU A 10 -38.10 -16.32 -57.94
CA GLU A 10 -38.48 -15.13 -57.19
C GLU A 10 -39.02 -15.49 -55.80
N ASP A 11 -39.85 -16.52 -55.66
CA ASP A 11 -40.35 -16.96 -54.35
C ASP A 11 -39.24 -17.60 -53.49
N LYS A 12 -38.35 -18.40 -54.09
CA LYS A 12 -37.13 -18.90 -53.41
C LYS A 12 -36.25 -17.75 -52.94
N ARG A 13 -36.05 -16.70 -53.76
CA ARG A 13 -35.30 -15.49 -53.39
C ARG A 13 -36.01 -14.67 -52.30
N SER A 14 -37.34 -14.60 -52.34
CA SER A 14 -38.19 -13.95 -51.32
C SER A 14 -38.06 -14.64 -49.96
N ARG A 15 -38.14 -15.99 -49.94
CA ARG A 15 -37.99 -16.82 -48.75
C ARG A 15 -36.59 -16.73 -48.16
N ARG A 16 -35.55 -16.77 -49.01
CA ARG A 16 -34.15 -16.57 -48.57
C ARG A 16 -33.94 -15.20 -47.94
N LYS A 17 -34.47 -14.12 -48.53
CA LYS A 17 -34.42 -12.77 -47.95
C LYS A 17 -35.14 -12.66 -46.61
N ARG A 18 -36.30 -13.31 -46.46
CA ARG A 18 -37.04 -13.34 -45.17
C ARG A 18 -36.26 -14.09 -44.09
N LYS A 19 -35.65 -15.23 -44.42
CA LYS A 19 -34.79 -16.00 -43.50
C LYS A 19 -33.56 -15.20 -43.08
N ALA A 20 -32.87 -14.56 -44.03
CA ALA A 20 -31.71 -13.71 -43.73
C ALA A 20 -32.06 -12.53 -42.80
N LYS A 21 -33.20 -11.87 -43.02
CA LYS A 21 -33.68 -10.80 -42.12
C LYS A 21 -34.01 -11.31 -40.72
N ALA A 22 -34.62 -12.49 -40.61
CA ALA A 22 -34.90 -13.10 -39.31
C ALA A 22 -33.60 -13.43 -38.55
N VAL A 23 -32.61 -14.02 -39.22
CA VAL A 23 -31.28 -14.30 -38.64
C VAL A 23 -30.59 -13.00 -38.20
N ALA A 24 -30.61 -11.95 -39.02
CA ALA A 24 -30.02 -10.66 -38.67
C ALA A 24 -30.70 -10.00 -37.44
N ARG A 25 -32.04 -10.11 -37.32
CA ARG A 25 -32.78 -9.63 -36.13
C ARG A 25 -32.39 -10.39 -34.87
N VAL A 26 -32.27 -11.71 -34.97
CA VAL A 26 -31.83 -12.56 -33.85
C VAL A 26 -30.40 -12.23 -33.44
N ALA A 27 -29.49 -12.08 -34.39
CA ALA A 27 -28.11 -11.69 -34.11
C ALA A 27 -28.01 -10.29 -33.45
N SER A 28 -28.80 -9.32 -33.91
CA SER A 28 -28.88 -7.97 -33.31
C SER A 28 -29.37 -8.01 -31.86
N LEU A 29 -30.39 -8.82 -31.57
CA LEU A 29 -30.88 -9.00 -30.20
C LEU A 29 -29.87 -9.72 -29.31
N ILE A 30 -29.17 -10.73 -29.83
CA ILE A 30 -28.10 -11.41 -29.08
C ILE A 30 -26.96 -10.44 -28.73
N ALA A 31 -26.51 -9.62 -29.69
CA ALA A 31 -25.52 -8.59 -29.43
C ALA A 31 -26.01 -7.59 -28.38
N ALA A 32 -27.26 -7.14 -28.48
CA ALA A 32 -27.84 -6.26 -27.49
C ALA A 32 -27.93 -6.88 -26.09
N CYS A 33 -28.22 -8.18 -25.99
CA CYS A 33 -28.20 -8.92 -24.71
C CYS A 33 -26.80 -8.96 -24.07
N ILE A 34 -25.72 -8.77 -24.85
CA ILE A 34 -24.35 -8.68 -24.33
C ILE A 34 -24.01 -7.24 -23.93
N PHE A 35 -24.31 -6.26 -24.79
CA PHE A 35 -23.93 -4.86 -24.56
C PHE A 35 -24.82 -4.12 -23.57
N LEU A 36 -26.11 -4.45 -23.49
CA LEU A 36 -27.05 -3.78 -22.58
C LEU A 36 -26.65 -4.00 -21.11
N PRO A 37 -26.34 -5.22 -20.64
CA PRO A 37 -25.84 -5.42 -19.29
C PRO A 37 -24.53 -4.67 -19.01
N ILE A 38 -23.60 -4.61 -19.97
CA ILE A 38 -22.34 -3.86 -19.81
C ILE A 38 -22.64 -2.37 -19.61
N PHE A 39 -23.49 -1.80 -20.46
CA PHE A 39 -23.87 -0.39 -20.41
C PHE A 39 -24.64 -0.04 -19.12
N LEU A 40 -25.60 -0.86 -18.71
CA LEU A 40 -26.33 -0.68 -17.47
C LEU A 40 -25.41 -0.78 -16.25
N THR A 41 -24.47 -1.73 -16.26
CA THR A 41 -23.47 -1.87 -15.20
C THR A 41 -22.58 -0.63 -15.16
N ALA A 42 -22.08 -0.15 -16.31
CA ALA A 42 -21.24 1.05 -16.40
C ALA A 42 -21.96 2.34 -15.91
N ILE A 43 -23.27 2.46 -16.16
CA ILE A 43 -24.10 3.53 -15.57
C ILE A 43 -24.18 3.38 -14.05
N ALA A 44 -24.51 2.18 -13.57
CA ALA A 44 -24.71 1.90 -12.16
C ALA A 44 -23.45 2.17 -11.33
N VAL A 45 -22.26 1.87 -11.86
CA VAL A 45 -20.98 2.16 -11.20
C VAL A 45 -20.46 3.59 -11.44
N GLY A 46 -21.16 4.42 -12.22
CA GLY A 46 -20.77 5.81 -12.50
C GLY A 46 -19.51 5.96 -13.36
N TYR A 47 -19.21 4.98 -14.21
CA TYR A 47 -18.02 4.96 -15.07
C TYR A 47 -18.17 5.76 -16.37
N LEU A 48 -19.40 6.10 -16.73
CA LEU A 48 -19.72 6.89 -17.91
C LEU A 48 -20.02 8.34 -17.51
N SER A 49 -19.51 9.27 -18.31
CA SER A 49 -19.98 10.66 -18.27
C SER A 49 -21.41 10.74 -18.81
N TRP A 50 -22.10 11.86 -18.59
CA TRP A 50 -23.42 12.09 -19.20
C TRP A 50 -23.40 12.00 -20.73
N ILE A 51 -22.26 12.32 -21.36
CA ILE A 51 -22.06 12.18 -22.82
C ILE A 51 -21.98 10.70 -23.17
N GLY A 52 -21.22 9.90 -22.41
CA GLY A 52 -21.14 8.46 -22.58
C GLY A 52 -22.49 7.77 -22.43
N ILE A 53 -23.30 8.21 -21.46
CA ILE A 53 -24.68 7.73 -21.26
C ILE A 53 -25.54 8.07 -22.48
N LEU A 54 -25.53 9.32 -22.93
CA LEU A 54 -26.32 9.76 -24.08
C LEU A 54 -25.94 9.00 -25.34
N VAL A 55 -24.63 8.86 -25.60
CA VAL A 55 -24.10 8.10 -26.73
C VAL A 55 -24.55 6.64 -26.60
N GLY A 56 -24.32 5.99 -25.47
CA GLY A 56 -24.73 4.59 -25.29
C GLY A 56 -26.24 4.36 -25.51
N ILE A 57 -27.12 5.26 -25.06
CA ILE A 57 -28.56 5.20 -25.35
C ILE A 57 -28.83 5.29 -26.86
N ILE A 58 -28.20 6.24 -27.55
CA ILE A 58 -28.36 6.44 -28.99
C ILE A 58 -27.91 5.21 -29.79
N TYR A 59 -26.87 4.49 -29.34
CA TYR A 59 -26.38 3.29 -30.02
C TYR A 59 -27.17 2.02 -29.67
N LEU A 60 -27.58 1.85 -28.41
CA LEU A 60 -28.26 0.63 -27.95
C LEU A 60 -29.75 0.62 -28.28
N ALA A 61 -30.44 1.77 -28.14
CA ALA A 61 -31.90 1.81 -28.30
C ALA A 61 -32.36 1.39 -29.72
N PRO A 62 -31.75 1.85 -30.83
CA PRO A 62 -32.15 1.41 -32.17
C PRO A 62 -31.89 -0.08 -32.42
N GLY A 63 -30.78 -0.62 -31.90
CA GLY A 63 -30.41 -2.04 -32.04
C GLY A 63 -31.34 -3.01 -31.30
N ILE A 64 -32.01 -2.54 -30.24
CA ILE A 64 -33.02 -3.30 -29.47
C ILE A 64 -34.43 -3.09 -30.05
N VAL A 65 -34.81 -1.84 -30.31
CA VAL A 65 -36.18 -1.48 -30.71
C VAL A 65 -36.44 -1.85 -32.18
N SER A 66 -35.44 -1.84 -33.06
CA SER A 66 -35.60 -2.20 -34.48
C SER A 66 -36.02 -3.66 -34.68
N PRO A 67 -35.32 -4.68 -34.12
CA PRO A 67 -35.75 -6.07 -34.24
C PRO A 67 -37.13 -6.33 -33.64
N VAL A 68 -37.46 -5.71 -32.50
CA VAL A 68 -38.77 -5.83 -31.83
C VAL A 68 -39.88 -5.26 -32.71
N ALA A 69 -39.68 -4.08 -33.30
CA ALA A 69 -40.61 -3.49 -34.26
C ALA A 69 -40.79 -4.37 -35.51
N GLY A 70 -39.72 -5.03 -35.96
CA GLY A 70 -39.74 -5.97 -37.08
C GLY A 70 -40.50 -7.26 -36.81
N PHE A 71 -40.43 -7.80 -35.59
CA PHE A 71 -41.26 -8.92 -35.14
C PHE A 71 -42.73 -8.53 -34.94
N ALA A 72 -42.98 -7.31 -34.45
CA ALA A 72 -44.32 -6.74 -34.30
C ALA A 72 -44.96 -6.27 -35.63
N GLY A 73 -44.34 -6.54 -36.78
CA GLY A 73 -44.87 -6.19 -38.11
C GLY A 73 -44.81 -4.70 -38.48
N LYS A 74 -44.21 -3.85 -37.65
CA LYS A 74 -44.08 -2.39 -37.88
C LYS A 74 -42.92 -2.06 -38.83
N LYS A 75 -43.05 -2.44 -40.10
CA LYS A 75 -41.98 -2.35 -41.11
C LYS A 75 -41.41 -0.94 -41.34
N ARG A 76 -42.22 0.12 -41.22
CA ARG A 76 -41.75 1.52 -41.34
C ARG A 76 -40.84 1.92 -40.18
N LEU A 77 -41.19 1.50 -38.97
CA LEU A 77 -40.42 1.76 -37.76
C LEU A 77 -39.12 0.94 -37.72
N GLU A 78 -39.19 -0.34 -38.11
CA GLU A 78 -38.00 -1.20 -38.32
C GLU A 78 -37.04 -0.59 -39.35
N GLY A 79 -37.55 -0.09 -40.47
CA GLY A 79 -36.72 0.55 -41.50
C GLY A 79 -36.00 1.81 -40.99
N LEU A 80 -36.71 2.67 -40.27
CA LEU A 80 -36.15 3.90 -39.70
C LEU A 80 -35.11 3.60 -38.61
N LEU A 81 -35.42 2.72 -37.67
CA LEU A 81 -34.51 2.35 -36.58
C LEU A 81 -33.34 1.49 -37.06
N GLY A 82 -33.55 0.63 -38.07
CA GLY A 82 -32.50 -0.14 -38.72
C GLY A 82 -31.53 0.74 -39.51
N TRP A 83 -32.02 1.82 -40.14
CA TRP A 83 -31.17 2.84 -40.74
C TRP A 83 -30.36 3.59 -39.69
N LEU A 84 -30.97 3.97 -38.57
CA LEU A 84 -30.26 4.59 -37.44
C LEU A 84 -29.20 3.65 -36.85
N SER A 85 -29.51 2.36 -36.65
CA SER A 85 -28.56 1.39 -36.11
C SER A 85 -27.38 1.11 -37.05
N GLY A 86 -27.58 1.18 -38.36
CA GLY A 86 -26.51 1.02 -39.35
C GLY A 86 -25.73 2.31 -39.63
N GLY A 87 -26.41 3.46 -39.61
CA GLY A 87 -25.82 4.77 -39.89
C GLY A 87 -25.03 5.34 -38.72
N MET A 88 -25.44 5.08 -37.47
CA MET A 88 -24.75 5.59 -36.28
C MET A 88 -23.33 5.06 -36.11
N PRO A 89 -23.02 3.77 -36.29
CA PRO A 89 -21.63 3.28 -36.29
C PRO A 89 -20.76 3.94 -37.37
N ILE A 90 -21.34 4.22 -38.54
CA ILE A 90 -20.65 4.93 -39.62
C ILE A 90 -20.39 6.39 -39.22
N LEU A 91 -21.35 7.06 -38.57
CA LEU A 91 -21.17 8.40 -38.03
C LEU A 91 -20.13 8.44 -36.90
N LEU A 92 -20.06 7.43 -36.03
CA LEU A 92 -19.02 7.33 -35.00
C LEU A 92 -17.65 7.15 -35.65
N ALA A 93 -17.54 6.21 -36.59
CA ALA A 93 -16.31 5.95 -37.31
C ALA A 93 -15.87 7.23 -38.04
N LEU A 94 -16.80 7.96 -38.66
CA LEU A 94 -16.52 9.24 -39.30
C LEU A 94 -16.13 10.31 -38.30
N ALA A 95 -16.77 10.40 -37.13
CA ALA A 95 -16.39 11.34 -36.07
C ALA A 95 -14.99 11.04 -35.52
N VAL A 96 -14.66 9.76 -35.33
CA VAL A 96 -13.32 9.29 -34.94
C VAL A 96 -12.30 9.58 -36.04
N SER A 97 -12.62 9.31 -37.31
CA SER A 97 -11.75 9.62 -38.45
C SER A 97 -11.54 11.12 -38.63
N VAL A 98 -12.59 11.93 -38.46
CA VAL A 98 -12.50 13.39 -38.50
C VAL A 98 -11.68 13.89 -37.32
N ALA A 99 -11.91 13.39 -36.10
CA ALA A 99 -11.09 13.73 -34.94
C ALA A 99 -9.62 13.32 -35.12
N ALA A 100 -9.35 12.22 -35.85
CA ALA A 100 -8.00 11.78 -36.18
C ALA A 100 -7.31 12.68 -37.22
N ILE A 101 -8.06 13.40 -38.07
CA ILE A 101 -7.54 14.24 -39.16
C ILE A 101 -7.63 15.75 -38.83
N TRP A 102 -8.48 16.14 -37.87
CA TRP A 102 -8.72 17.55 -37.54
C TRP A 102 -7.45 18.21 -37.01
N PRO A 103 -7.05 19.39 -37.52
CA PRO A 103 -5.89 20.11 -37.03
C PRO A 103 -6.17 20.59 -35.60
N VAL A 104 -5.50 19.96 -34.63
CA VAL A 104 -5.49 20.39 -33.24
C VAL A 104 -4.18 21.14 -33.04
N ASP A 105 -4.24 22.32 -32.42
CA ASP A 105 -3.07 23.13 -32.11
C ASP A 105 -1.98 22.26 -31.41
N ASP A 106 -0.88 22.04 -32.16
CA ASP A 106 0.28 21.21 -31.83
C ASP A 106 1.34 22.00 -31.03
N GLY A 107 1.03 23.23 -30.62
CA GLY A 107 1.97 24.07 -29.91
C GLY A 107 2.50 23.42 -28.62
N LYS A 108 3.82 23.55 -28.39
CA LYS A 108 4.57 23.18 -27.16
C LYS A 108 4.03 23.84 -25.86
N GLN A 109 2.89 24.52 -25.92
CA GLN A 109 2.29 25.32 -24.85
C GLN A 109 1.35 24.51 -23.96
N TRP A 110 1.04 23.26 -24.31
CA TRP A 110 0.17 22.37 -23.54
C TRP A 110 1.01 21.37 -22.75
N ARG A 111 0.76 21.29 -21.44
CA ARG A 111 1.40 20.34 -20.52
C ARG A 111 0.35 19.49 -19.81
N PRO A 112 0.68 18.28 -19.33
CA PRO A 112 -0.23 17.47 -18.52
C PRO A 112 -0.83 18.29 -17.38
N TYR A 113 -2.13 18.13 -17.14
CA TYR A 113 -2.78 18.75 -15.99
C TYR A 113 -2.36 18.01 -14.73
N ARG A 114 -1.91 18.76 -13.71
CA ARG A 114 -1.62 18.24 -12.37
C ARG A 114 -2.21 19.17 -11.33
N PHE A 115 -2.52 18.64 -10.16
CA PHE A 115 -2.93 19.39 -8.98
C PHE A 115 -1.69 19.85 -8.18
N ASP A 116 -0.70 20.43 -8.86
CA ASP A 116 0.58 20.82 -8.26
C ASP A 116 0.41 21.84 -7.12
N ASP A 117 -0.56 22.76 -7.24
CA ASP A 117 -0.84 23.77 -6.21
C ASP A 117 -1.34 23.13 -4.90
N GLU A 118 -2.20 22.11 -4.99
CA GLU A 118 -2.70 21.36 -3.83
C GLU A 118 -1.62 20.47 -3.23
N PHE A 119 -0.77 19.89 -4.08
CA PHE A 119 0.38 19.09 -3.66
C PHE A 119 1.43 19.94 -2.94
N ALA A 120 1.75 21.11 -3.49
CA ALA A 120 2.64 22.08 -2.88
C ALA A 120 2.10 22.60 -1.54
N ALA A 121 0.77 22.77 -1.41
CA ALA A 121 0.15 23.12 -0.13
C ALA A 121 0.34 22.01 0.92
N LEU A 122 0.12 20.74 0.55
CA LEU A 122 0.34 19.60 1.43
C LEU A 122 1.81 19.46 1.86
N GLU A 123 2.75 19.69 0.94
CA GLU A 123 4.18 19.69 1.24
C GLU A 123 4.55 20.87 2.16
N ALA A 124 3.97 22.06 1.95
CA ALA A 124 4.19 23.24 2.77
C ALA A 124 3.66 23.07 4.21
N GLU A 125 2.55 22.34 4.42
CA GLU A 125 2.04 21.99 5.76
C GLU A 125 3.05 21.18 6.59
N ARG A 126 3.93 20.42 5.92
CA ARG A 126 4.91 19.52 6.53
C ARG A 126 6.33 20.06 6.52
N ALA A 127 6.55 21.20 5.87
CA ALA A 127 7.86 21.77 5.66
C ALA A 127 8.51 22.15 7.00
N ILE A 128 9.80 21.83 7.11
CA ILE A 128 10.67 22.26 8.19
C ILE A 128 11.85 23.01 7.59
N PRO A 129 12.51 23.92 8.33
CA PRO A 129 13.71 24.58 7.84
C PRO A 129 14.78 23.55 7.42
N ASP A 130 15.44 23.77 6.28
CA ASP A 130 16.44 22.82 5.75
C ASP A 130 17.57 22.53 6.76
N GLN A 131 17.91 23.52 7.58
CA GLN A 131 18.92 23.39 8.64
C GLN A 131 18.48 22.43 9.76
N GLU A 132 17.18 22.24 9.97
CA GLU A 132 16.60 21.34 10.96
C GLU A 132 16.24 19.97 10.36
N ASN A 133 16.33 19.81 9.03
CA ASN A 133 15.96 18.57 8.36
C ASN A 133 17.10 17.55 8.37
N ALA A 134 16.95 16.49 9.17
CA ALA A 134 17.93 15.40 9.24
C ALA A 134 18.08 14.65 7.91
N ALA A 135 17.03 14.59 7.08
CA ALA A 135 17.11 13.93 5.77
C ALA A 135 18.07 14.64 4.81
N ILE A 136 18.06 15.98 4.82
CA ILE A 136 18.99 16.80 4.01
C ILE A 136 20.41 16.63 4.52
N ARG A 137 20.61 16.65 5.84
CA ARG A 137 21.93 16.45 6.47
C ARG A 137 22.53 15.08 6.16
N CYS A 138 21.72 14.02 6.17
CA CYS A 138 22.18 12.66 5.88
C CYS A 138 22.26 12.33 4.38
N ALA A 139 21.84 13.21 3.46
CA ALA A 139 21.88 12.92 2.03
C ALA A 139 23.30 12.53 1.52
N PRO A 140 24.40 13.21 1.91
CA PRO A 140 25.75 12.80 1.54
C PRO A 140 26.15 11.44 2.12
N LEU A 141 25.69 11.11 3.34
CA LEU A 141 25.91 9.81 3.96
C LEU A 141 25.24 8.71 3.14
N PHE A 142 23.98 8.88 2.76
CA PHE A 142 23.23 7.88 1.98
C PHE A 142 23.84 7.67 0.59
N ALA A 143 24.37 8.72 -0.03
CA ALA A 143 25.03 8.62 -1.33
C ALA A 143 26.39 7.90 -1.27
N LYS A 144 27.11 8.02 -0.15
CA LYS A 144 28.45 7.41 0.04
C LYS A 144 28.41 5.97 0.55
N LEU A 145 27.34 5.60 1.24
CA LEU A 145 27.19 4.30 1.87
C LEU A 145 27.10 3.18 0.83
N ASP A 146 28.06 2.25 0.87
CA ASP A 146 27.96 1.02 0.08
C ASP A 146 26.94 0.07 0.73
N VAL A 147 25.74 0.02 0.15
CA VAL A 147 24.66 -0.86 0.62
C VAL A 147 24.94 -2.34 0.36
N ASN A 148 25.95 -2.68 -0.46
CA ASN A 148 26.31 -4.04 -0.84
C ASN A 148 27.47 -4.64 -0.02
N ASP A 149 28.24 -3.84 0.72
CA ASP A 149 29.24 -4.36 1.66
C ASP A 149 28.53 -5.01 2.86
N ARG A 150 28.15 -6.29 2.71
CA ARG A 150 27.34 -7.05 3.65
C ARG A 150 28.09 -8.29 4.12
N PRO A 151 28.89 -8.21 5.19
CA PRO A 151 29.47 -9.41 5.77
C PRO A 151 28.38 -10.39 6.22
N ASP A 152 28.59 -11.67 5.92
CA ASP A 152 27.68 -12.76 6.26
C ASP A 152 27.27 -12.74 7.75
N PHE A 153 28.19 -12.40 8.65
CA PHE A 153 27.93 -12.42 10.09
C PHE A 153 26.87 -11.42 10.55
N PHE A 154 26.73 -10.26 9.91
CA PHE A 154 25.71 -9.27 10.29
C PHE A 154 24.45 -9.34 9.44
N PHE A 155 24.51 -9.83 8.20
CA PHE A 155 23.43 -9.61 7.23
C PHE A 155 22.89 -10.88 6.57
N ARG A 156 23.51 -12.05 6.81
CA ARG A 156 22.95 -13.33 6.38
C ARG A 156 21.79 -13.72 7.29
N ALA A 157 20.62 -13.97 6.70
CA ALA A 157 19.44 -14.39 7.44
C ALA A 157 19.70 -15.66 8.27
N GLY A 158 19.12 -15.72 9.47
CA GLY A 158 19.25 -16.84 10.39
C GLY A 158 19.88 -16.46 11.72
N ARG A 159 20.35 -17.46 12.48
CA ARG A 159 20.81 -17.27 13.87
C ARG A 159 22.01 -16.33 14.01
N VAL A 160 22.90 -16.31 13.01
CA VAL A 160 24.12 -15.50 13.05
C VAL A 160 23.77 -14.00 13.07
N ARG A 161 22.82 -13.56 12.23
CA ARG A 161 22.31 -12.18 12.30
C ARG A 161 21.63 -11.88 13.64
N ASP A 162 20.82 -12.82 14.15
CA ASP A 162 20.07 -12.62 15.39
C ASP A 162 20.99 -12.49 16.62
N GLU A 163 22.18 -13.11 16.60
CA GLU A 163 23.23 -12.92 17.62
C GLU A 163 23.65 -11.46 17.76
N PHE A 164 23.80 -10.72 16.65
CA PHE A 164 24.26 -9.33 16.69
C PHE A 164 23.13 -8.30 16.70
N SER A 165 21.99 -8.62 16.07
CA SER A 165 20.88 -7.67 15.87
C SER A 165 19.80 -7.75 16.95
N LYS A 166 19.65 -8.90 17.62
CA LYS A 166 18.61 -9.12 18.63
C LYS A 166 19.16 -9.41 20.03
N ASN A 167 20.48 -9.54 20.17
CA ASN A 167 21.11 -9.83 21.45
C ASN A 167 22.29 -8.89 21.71
N PRO A 168 22.60 -8.60 22.98
CA PRO A 168 23.82 -7.90 23.35
C PRO A 168 25.03 -8.77 22.99
N TRP A 169 26.08 -8.17 22.45
CA TRP A 169 27.29 -8.89 22.04
C TRP A 169 28.55 -8.12 22.44
N ASN A 170 29.66 -8.82 22.56
CA ASN A 170 30.92 -8.26 23.05
C ASN A 170 31.99 -8.29 21.95
N GLY A 171 32.61 -7.15 21.66
CA GLY A 171 33.61 -7.02 20.61
C GLY A 171 34.86 -7.86 20.83
N ALA A 172 35.27 -8.09 22.08
CA ALA A 172 36.41 -8.96 22.38
C ALA A 172 36.13 -10.44 22.05
N LYS A 173 34.86 -10.87 22.07
CA LYS A 173 34.44 -12.22 21.63
C LYS A 173 34.29 -12.32 20.12
N HIS A 174 34.07 -11.19 19.42
CA HIS A 174 33.89 -11.12 17.97
C HIS A 174 34.79 -10.04 17.34
N PRO A 175 36.12 -10.18 17.39
CA PRO A 175 37.06 -9.12 17.02
C PRO A 175 36.95 -8.71 15.54
N GLN A 176 36.68 -9.66 14.63
CA GLN A 176 36.47 -9.36 13.22
C GLN A 176 35.22 -8.50 12.98
N ALA A 177 34.12 -8.82 13.68
CA ALA A 177 32.87 -8.07 13.58
C ALA A 177 33.00 -6.67 14.18
N ALA A 178 33.71 -6.56 15.32
CA ALA A 178 34.01 -5.28 15.94
C ALA A 178 34.86 -4.38 15.03
N GLN A 179 35.97 -4.91 14.49
CA GLN A 179 36.85 -4.16 13.59
C GLN A 179 36.12 -3.68 12.33
N TRP A 180 35.28 -4.54 11.73
CA TRP A 180 34.48 -4.13 10.58
C TRP A 180 33.48 -3.03 10.94
N LEU A 181 32.78 -3.17 12.08
CA LEU A 181 31.81 -2.16 12.53
C LEU A 181 32.47 -0.81 12.84
N ASP A 182 33.70 -0.81 13.38
CA ASP A 182 34.44 0.41 13.65
C ASP A 182 34.73 1.21 12.36
N GLY A 183 34.90 0.52 11.23
CA GLY A 183 34.98 1.15 9.90
C GLY A 183 33.72 1.90 9.47
N TYR A 184 32.59 1.62 10.12
CA TYR A 184 31.28 2.25 9.88
C TYR A 184 30.81 3.14 11.03
N SER A 185 31.65 3.42 12.03
CA SER A 185 31.34 4.32 13.15
C SER A 185 30.84 5.70 12.69
N TRP A 186 31.43 6.23 11.63
CA TRP A 186 31.02 7.50 11.02
C TRP A 186 29.54 7.53 10.59
N VAL A 187 28.97 6.40 10.15
CA VAL A 187 27.55 6.32 9.76
C VAL A 187 26.65 6.47 10.99
N VAL A 188 27.04 5.81 12.08
CA VAL A 188 26.31 5.85 13.36
C VAL A 188 26.35 7.25 13.95
N ASP A 189 27.52 7.87 13.98
CA ASP A 189 27.72 9.21 14.55
C ASP A 189 26.93 10.26 13.76
N GLU A 190 27.01 10.24 12.43
CA GLU A 190 26.25 11.14 11.55
C GLU A 190 24.74 10.97 11.72
N LEU A 191 24.22 9.74 11.81
CA LEU A 191 22.80 9.50 12.05
C LEU A 191 22.34 10.09 13.39
N VAL A 192 23.10 9.84 14.46
CA VAL A 192 22.76 10.34 15.81
C VAL A 192 22.81 11.87 15.83
N GLN A 193 23.83 12.48 15.25
CA GLN A 193 23.96 13.94 15.16
C GLN A 193 22.88 14.57 14.31
N ALA A 194 22.59 14.01 13.14
CA ALA A 194 21.54 14.50 12.25
C ALA A 194 20.18 14.42 12.94
N ARG A 195 19.87 13.29 13.61
CA ARG A 195 18.59 13.16 14.31
C ARG A 195 18.51 14.07 15.54
N ALA A 196 19.63 14.40 16.18
CA ALA A 196 19.66 15.39 17.26
C ALA A 196 19.35 16.82 16.75
N ALA A 197 19.73 17.14 15.50
CA ALA A 197 19.47 18.44 14.89
C ALA A 197 18.00 18.66 14.50
N GLY A 198 17.25 17.59 14.21
CA GLY A 198 15.81 17.65 13.96
C GLY A 198 15.25 16.36 13.33
N PRO A 199 13.99 16.35 12.91
CA PRO A 199 13.34 15.16 12.37
C PRO A 199 13.74 14.90 10.92
N PHE A 200 13.58 13.65 10.48
CA PHE A 200 13.69 13.32 9.05
C PHE A 200 12.41 13.73 8.32
N ARG A 201 12.56 14.54 7.25
CA ARG A 201 11.47 14.91 6.34
C ARG A 201 11.94 14.75 4.89
N TRP A 202 11.36 13.79 4.18
CA TRP A 202 11.55 13.62 2.75
C TRP A 202 10.38 14.23 2.00
N SER A 203 10.63 14.62 0.76
CA SER A 203 9.59 15.15 -0.11
C SER A 203 8.53 14.10 -0.41
N LEU A 204 7.28 14.50 -0.57
CA LEU A 204 6.25 13.59 -1.07
C LEU A 204 6.50 13.16 -2.51
N GLN A 205 6.08 11.95 -2.83
CA GLN A 205 5.99 11.51 -4.23
C GLN A 205 4.71 12.05 -4.87
N ALA A 206 4.86 12.72 -6.01
CA ALA A 206 3.73 13.26 -6.75
C ALA A 206 2.90 12.15 -7.41
N ASP A 207 3.57 11.09 -7.90
CA ASP A 207 2.96 9.87 -8.40
C ASP A 207 3.43 8.64 -7.61
N ARG A 208 2.54 7.67 -7.41
CA ARG A 208 2.82 6.42 -6.65
C ARG A 208 3.96 5.58 -7.23
N TYR A 209 4.30 5.75 -8.51
CA TYR A 209 5.37 5.04 -9.21
C TYR A 209 6.59 5.90 -9.50
N ASP A 210 6.67 7.12 -8.94
CA ASP A 210 7.91 7.87 -8.93
C ASP A 210 8.95 7.11 -8.10
N ASP A 211 10.23 7.40 -8.33
CA ASP A 211 11.28 6.85 -7.50
C ASP A 211 11.05 7.28 -6.03
N TYR A 212 11.37 6.38 -5.09
CA TYR A 212 11.20 6.68 -3.66
C TYR A 212 12.06 7.87 -3.26
N THR A 213 11.44 8.85 -2.61
CA THR A 213 12.15 10.02 -2.07
C THR A 213 12.95 9.65 -0.83
N VAL A 214 12.47 8.65 -0.08
CA VAL A 214 13.22 8.00 0.99
C VAL A 214 14.22 7.01 0.39
N PRO A 215 15.53 7.12 0.70
CA PRO A 215 16.53 6.17 0.26
C PRO A 215 16.47 4.90 1.12
N TYR A 216 15.41 4.09 0.98
CA TYR A 216 15.10 2.98 1.90
C TYR A 216 16.25 2.01 2.12
N GLU A 217 16.98 1.64 1.07
CA GLU A 217 18.10 0.70 1.20
C GLU A 217 19.21 1.28 2.09
N ALA A 218 19.63 2.51 1.83
CA ALA A 218 20.66 3.19 2.61
C ALA A 218 20.18 3.51 4.03
N LEU A 219 18.93 3.93 4.20
CA LEU A 219 18.33 4.19 5.51
C LEU A 219 18.24 2.91 6.34
N ARG A 220 17.69 1.83 5.77
CA ARG A 220 17.60 0.52 6.45
C ARG A 220 18.98 0.05 6.86
N ARG A 221 19.95 0.17 5.95
CA ARG A 221 21.35 -0.18 6.19
C ARG A 221 21.93 0.60 7.38
N SER A 222 21.70 1.90 7.41
CA SER A 222 22.23 2.78 8.46
C SER A 222 21.58 2.49 9.82
N ILE A 223 20.28 2.17 9.85
CA ILE A 223 19.58 1.75 11.09
C ILE A 223 20.08 0.38 11.56
N ASP A 224 20.30 -0.58 10.66
CA ASP A 224 20.85 -1.88 11.06
C ASP A 224 22.26 -1.71 11.69
N LEU A 225 23.11 -0.84 11.12
CA LEU A 225 24.42 -0.48 11.71
C LEU A 225 24.27 0.18 13.08
N LEU A 226 23.32 1.10 13.23
CA LEU A 226 23.01 1.77 14.50
C LEU A 226 22.56 0.76 15.56
N MET A 227 21.68 -0.19 15.21
CA MET A 227 21.19 -1.24 16.10
C MET A 227 22.30 -2.20 16.53
N VAL A 228 23.12 -2.67 15.58
CA VAL A 228 24.26 -3.55 15.87
C VAL A 228 25.29 -2.84 16.78
N SER A 229 25.53 -1.56 16.54
CA SER A 229 26.40 -0.72 17.39
C SER A 229 25.83 -0.52 18.80
N ALA A 230 24.52 -0.31 18.92
CA ALA A 230 23.83 -0.22 20.20
C ALA A 230 23.94 -1.53 20.99
N ASN A 231 23.73 -2.67 20.31
CA ASN A 231 23.83 -3.99 20.94
C ASN A 231 25.27 -4.33 21.39
N ARG A 232 26.28 -3.78 20.71
CA ARG A 232 27.68 -3.89 21.15
C ARG A 232 27.91 -3.10 22.43
N ASP A 233 27.48 -1.83 22.45
CA ASP A 233 27.57 -0.99 23.64
C ASP A 233 26.85 -1.63 24.82
N PHE A 234 25.71 -2.26 24.57
CA PHE A 234 24.99 -2.99 25.59
C PHE A 234 25.78 -4.21 26.10
N GLY A 235 26.31 -5.06 25.22
CA GLY A 235 27.11 -6.22 25.63
C GLY A 235 28.48 -5.89 26.25
N GLU A 236 28.90 -4.63 26.16
CA GLU A 236 30.11 -4.07 26.78
C GLU A 236 29.81 -3.15 27.97
N ASP A 237 28.58 -3.19 28.49
CA ASP A 237 28.12 -2.46 29.68
C ASP A 237 28.18 -0.92 29.56
N ARG A 238 28.18 -0.41 28.32
CA ARG A 238 28.04 1.03 28.00
C ARG A 238 26.57 1.39 27.83
N LEU A 239 25.78 1.19 28.89
CA LEU A 239 24.31 1.25 28.84
C LEU A 239 23.78 2.59 28.30
N HIS A 240 24.30 3.73 28.76
CA HIS A 240 23.86 5.05 28.30
C HIS A 240 24.00 5.21 26.78
N ASN A 241 25.15 4.80 26.22
CA ASN A 241 25.40 4.88 24.77
C ASN A 241 24.47 3.95 23.98
N ALA A 242 24.19 2.75 24.50
CA ALA A 242 23.24 1.83 23.90
C ALA A 242 21.83 2.43 23.88
N ILE A 243 21.37 2.97 25.01
CA ILE A 243 20.04 3.62 25.14
C ILE A 243 19.91 4.80 24.19
N ALA A 244 20.94 5.66 24.09
CA ALA A 244 20.92 6.79 23.16
C ALA A 244 20.76 6.35 21.70
N LYS A 245 21.39 5.25 21.30
CA LYS A 245 21.26 4.68 19.95
C LYS A 245 19.90 4.03 19.73
N TYR A 246 19.35 3.29 20.68
CA TYR A 246 17.99 2.76 20.59
C TYR A 246 16.94 3.88 20.52
N ALA A 247 17.10 4.92 21.33
CA ALA A 247 16.24 6.11 21.31
C ALA A 247 16.31 6.83 19.95
N CYS A 248 17.51 6.93 19.35
CA CYS A 248 17.69 7.44 18.00
C CYS A 248 16.91 6.60 16.97
N THR A 249 17.03 5.27 17.01
CA THR A 249 16.25 4.38 16.14
C THR A 249 14.75 4.59 16.29
N ILE A 250 14.21 4.60 17.52
CA ILE A 250 12.79 4.82 17.77
C ILE A 250 12.33 6.15 17.18
N ARG A 251 13.11 7.23 17.34
CA ARG A 251 12.80 8.55 16.78
C ARG A 251 12.83 8.58 15.25
N ILE A 252 13.80 7.94 14.61
CA ILE A 252 13.85 7.84 13.13
C ILE A 252 12.62 7.09 12.60
N THR A 253 12.26 5.97 13.25
CA THR A 253 11.08 5.19 12.83
C THR A 253 9.77 5.93 13.07
N HIS A 254 9.71 6.75 14.12
CA HIS A 254 8.60 7.67 14.33
C HIS A 254 8.50 8.70 13.19
N ASP A 255 9.61 9.31 12.79
CA ASP A 255 9.62 10.31 11.71
C ASP A 255 9.18 9.70 10.36
N LEU A 256 9.56 8.44 10.08
CA LEU A 256 9.08 7.68 8.91
C LEU A 256 7.57 7.50 8.91
N ARG A 257 6.96 7.10 10.04
CA ARG A 257 5.50 6.94 10.14
C ARG A 257 4.73 8.24 9.93
N GLN A 258 5.40 9.38 10.05
CA GLN A 258 4.82 10.71 9.84
C GLN A 258 5.02 11.22 8.39
N GLN A 259 5.60 10.43 7.46
CA GLN A 259 5.80 10.84 6.06
C GLN A 259 4.54 10.74 5.19
N THR A 260 3.41 10.31 5.75
CA THR A 260 2.09 10.27 5.09
C THR A 260 1.98 9.37 3.84
N GLN A 261 3.01 8.56 3.52
CA GLN A 261 2.96 7.53 2.47
C GLN A 261 2.79 6.11 3.08
N PRO A 262 2.02 5.20 2.45
CA PRO A 262 1.83 3.83 2.95
C PRO A 262 3.14 3.07 3.19
N VAL A 263 4.07 3.14 2.23
CA VAL A 263 5.37 2.45 2.31
C VAL A 263 6.25 2.97 3.44
N ASP A 264 6.22 4.27 3.74
CA ASP A 264 6.96 4.87 4.86
C ASP A 264 6.41 4.42 6.20
N VAL A 265 5.08 4.36 6.33
CA VAL A 265 4.41 3.86 7.53
C VAL A 265 4.79 2.40 7.76
N LEU A 266 4.73 1.56 6.73
CA LEU A 266 5.13 0.15 6.80
C LEU A 266 6.61 0.00 7.19
N ALA A 267 7.51 0.76 6.57
CA ALA A 267 8.93 0.74 6.88
C ALA A 267 9.18 1.14 8.34
N GLY A 268 8.57 2.23 8.80
CA GLY A 268 8.68 2.71 10.18
C GLY A 268 8.12 1.73 11.21
N LEU A 269 6.98 1.08 10.95
CA LEU A 269 6.43 0.03 11.81
C LEU A 269 7.34 -1.22 11.85
N GLY A 270 7.89 -1.61 10.70
CA GLY A 270 8.76 -2.78 10.57
C GLY A 270 10.13 -2.62 11.23
N LEU A 271 10.64 -1.40 11.36
CA LEU A 271 11.92 -1.07 11.99
C LEU A 271 11.82 -0.91 13.50
N GLU A 272 10.73 -0.33 13.99
CA GLU A 272 10.54 -0.07 15.44
C GLU A 272 10.52 -1.37 16.27
N LYS A 273 10.01 -2.46 15.68
CA LYS A 273 9.88 -3.76 16.33
C LYS A 273 11.21 -4.33 16.85
N ASP A 274 12.35 -3.88 16.31
CA ASP A 274 13.67 -4.39 16.66
C ASP A 274 14.27 -3.62 17.85
N ALA A 275 13.91 -2.34 18.05
CA ALA A 275 14.45 -1.48 19.12
C ALA A 275 13.74 -1.63 20.47
N LEU A 276 12.40 -1.75 20.46
CA LEU A 276 11.62 -1.85 21.70
C LEU A 276 12.00 -3.06 22.58
N PRO A 277 12.23 -4.27 22.04
CA PRO A 277 12.66 -5.41 22.86
C PRO A 277 14.01 -5.17 23.55
N MET A 278 14.93 -4.45 22.91
CA MET A 278 16.23 -4.12 23.51
C MET A 278 16.08 -3.12 24.66
N ILE A 279 15.19 -2.13 24.52
CA ILE A 279 14.82 -1.25 25.63
C ILE A 279 14.24 -2.05 26.81
N CYS A 280 13.33 -3.00 26.56
CA CYS A 280 12.81 -3.88 27.60
C CYS A 280 13.93 -4.68 28.28
N HIS A 281 14.88 -5.21 27.51
CA HIS A 281 16.02 -5.96 28.04
C HIS A 281 16.86 -5.12 29.01
N VAL A 282 17.22 -3.91 28.61
CA VAL A 282 18.00 -2.98 29.44
C VAL A 282 17.24 -2.62 30.72
N LEU A 283 15.94 -2.31 30.62
CA LEU A 283 15.09 -2.00 31.77
C LEU A 283 14.98 -3.16 32.76
N VAL A 284 14.83 -4.41 32.29
CA VAL A 284 14.61 -5.56 33.18
C VAL A 284 15.92 -6.00 33.84
N ARG A 285 17.01 -6.07 33.09
CA ARG A 285 18.25 -6.70 33.56
C ARG A 285 19.16 -5.76 34.37
N TYR A 286 19.04 -4.44 34.20
CA TYR A 286 19.98 -3.48 34.78
C TYR A 286 19.27 -2.42 35.62
N GLY A 287 19.98 -1.90 36.62
CA GLY A 287 19.61 -0.65 37.28
C GLY A 287 20.07 0.51 36.40
N LEU A 288 19.16 1.42 36.09
CA LEU A 288 19.43 2.55 35.20
C LEU A 288 19.48 3.85 35.98
N SER A 289 20.19 4.84 35.43
CA SER A 289 20.14 6.19 35.98
C SER A 289 18.79 6.87 35.69
N ASP A 290 18.44 7.89 36.48
CA ASP A 290 17.25 8.70 36.22
C ASP A 290 17.31 9.38 34.84
N GLU A 291 18.51 9.74 34.38
CA GLU A 291 18.76 10.30 33.06
C GLU A 291 18.41 9.29 31.95
N ASP A 292 18.84 8.05 32.10
CA ASP A 292 18.54 6.97 31.15
C ASP A 292 17.04 6.66 31.09
N ILE A 293 16.35 6.59 32.23
CA ILE A 293 14.90 6.40 32.28
C ILE A 293 14.17 7.59 31.63
N THR A 294 14.66 8.81 31.84
CA THR A 294 14.12 10.02 31.21
C THR A 294 14.31 10.00 29.71
N LEU A 295 15.47 9.57 29.23
CA LEU A 295 15.78 9.41 27.81
C LEU A 295 14.86 8.38 27.15
N ILE A 296 14.67 7.22 27.78
CA ILE A 296 13.75 6.17 27.31
C ILE A 296 12.32 6.72 27.24
N THR A 297 11.81 7.24 28.34
CA THR A 297 10.42 7.71 28.40
C THR A 297 10.16 8.89 27.45
N GLY A 298 11.15 9.76 27.23
CA GLY A 298 11.07 10.86 26.28
C GLY A 298 11.20 10.46 24.81
N CYS A 299 11.63 9.23 24.48
CA CYS A 299 11.65 8.73 23.11
C CYS A 299 10.54 7.72 22.81
N LEU A 300 9.91 7.12 23.83
CA LEU A 300 8.84 6.15 23.63
C LEU A 300 7.65 6.80 22.90
N PRO A 301 7.10 6.15 21.85
CA PRO A 301 5.92 6.67 21.18
C PRO A 301 4.70 6.67 22.11
N SER A 302 3.69 7.48 21.75
CA SER A 302 2.43 7.55 22.48
C SER A 302 1.76 6.18 22.62
N THR A 303 1.10 5.97 23.77
CA THR A 303 0.23 4.82 24.05
C THR A 303 -1.10 4.89 23.33
N ASN A 304 -1.47 6.05 22.77
CA ASN A 304 -2.74 6.23 22.07
C ASN A 304 -2.72 5.53 20.70
N ASP A 305 -3.86 4.95 20.35
CA ASP A 305 -4.08 4.40 19.01
C ASP A 305 -4.46 5.55 18.07
N LEU A 306 -3.46 6.13 17.40
CA LEU A 306 -3.62 7.25 16.44
C LEU A 306 -3.98 6.76 15.02
N TRP A 307 -4.68 5.63 14.94
CA TRP A 307 -5.07 5.04 13.66
C TRP A 307 -5.96 5.98 12.82
N PRO A 308 -7.04 6.59 13.35
CA PRO A 308 -7.88 7.51 12.59
C PRO A 308 -7.11 8.67 11.96
N GLU A 309 -6.23 9.32 12.74
CA GLU A 309 -5.44 10.46 12.29
C GLU A 309 -4.42 10.04 11.23
N MET A 310 -3.76 8.88 11.42
CA MET A 310 -2.83 8.33 10.45
C MET A 310 -3.55 7.97 9.13
N CYS A 311 -4.73 7.35 9.21
CA CYS A 311 -5.55 7.03 8.03
C CYS A 311 -6.02 8.26 7.29
N GLU A 312 -6.45 9.30 8.00
CA GLU A 312 -6.85 10.55 7.39
C GLU A 312 -5.68 11.16 6.59
N GLN A 313 -4.47 11.17 7.15
CA GLN A 313 -3.28 11.66 6.46
C GLN A 313 -2.92 10.83 5.22
N LEU A 314 -2.98 9.49 5.31
CA LEU A 314 -2.76 8.60 4.17
C LEU A 314 -3.78 8.89 3.05
N PHE A 315 -5.07 8.97 3.40
CA PHE A 315 -6.13 9.26 2.42
C PHE A 315 -5.99 10.64 1.80
N ARG A 316 -5.53 11.66 2.53
CA ARG A 316 -5.28 12.99 1.96
C ARG A 316 -4.26 12.93 0.83
N LEU A 317 -3.14 12.22 1.03
CA LEU A 317 -2.11 12.07 -0.01
C LEU A 317 -2.60 11.18 -1.16
N GLU A 318 -3.16 10.01 -0.85
CA GLU A 318 -3.55 9.05 -1.89
C GLU A 318 -4.72 9.54 -2.74
N LYS A 319 -5.66 10.31 -2.18
CA LYS A 319 -6.67 11.02 -2.98
C LYS A 319 -6.03 11.96 -3.98
N LEU A 320 -5.01 12.71 -3.55
CA LEU A 320 -4.32 13.66 -4.41
C LEU A 320 -3.52 12.96 -5.53
N GLN A 321 -2.82 11.87 -5.19
CA GLN A 321 -2.12 11.02 -6.15
C GLN A 321 -3.09 10.34 -7.13
N TYR A 322 -4.25 9.88 -6.64
CA TYR A 322 -5.32 9.32 -7.46
C TYR A 322 -5.87 10.34 -8.46
N VAL A 323 -6.21 11.56 -8.01
CA VAL A 323 -6.70 12.60 -8.93
C VAL A 323 -5.62 13.07 -9.89
N ASN A 324 -4.33 13.07 -9.50
CA ASN A 324 -3.22 13.36 -10.40
C ASN A 324 -3.06 12.28 -11.48
N LEU A 325 -3.20 11.00 -11.12
CA LEU A 325 -3.23 9.91 -12.09
C LEU A 325 -4.38 10.10 -13.08
N LEU A 326 -5.59 10.40 -12.58
CA LEU A 326 -6.76 10.68 -13.43
C LEU A 326 -6.64 11.97 -14.26
N ALA A 327 -5.89 12.95 -13.76
CA ALA A 327 -5.68 14.24 -14.41
C ALA A 327 -4.82 14.13 -15.67
N ARG A 328 -4.12 13.00 -15.87
CA ARG A 328 -3.41 12.69 -17.11
C ARG A 328 -4.33 12.58 -18.33
N ALA A 329 -5.64 12.45 -18.13
CA ALA A 329 -6.62 12.60 -19.20
C ALA A 329 -6.80 14.06 -19.67
N TYR A 330 -6.10 15.04 -19.09
CA TYR A 330 -6.23 16.46 -19.38
C TYR A 330 -4.87 17.14 -19.60
N GLU A 331 -4.92 18.23 -20.36
CA GLU A 331 -3.79 19.13 -20.59
C GLU A 331 -4.20 20.56 -20.21
N ARG A 332 -3.25 21.36 -19.75
CA ARG A 332 -3.39 22.77 -19.44
C ARG A 332 -2.39 23.60 -20.24
N ASN A 333 -2.79 24.78 -20.70
CA ASN A 333 -1.86 25.74 -21.30
C ASN A 333 -1.44 26.85 -20.31
N GLU A 334 -0.48 27.69 -20.70
CA GLU A 334 -0.01 28.82 -19.90
C GLU A 334 -1.12 29.82 -19.51
N GLN A 335 -2.15 29.95 -20.35
CA GLN A 335 -3.32 30.81 -20.10
C GLN A 335 -4.34 30.18 -19.14
N GLY A 336 -4.10 28.96 -18.64
CA GLY A 336 -5.01 28.24 -17.74
C GLY A 336 -6.20 27.57 -18.42
N ARG A 337 -6.24 27.52 -19.76
CA ARG A 337 -7.24 26.75 -20.49
C ARG A 337 -6.96 25.26 -20.33
N VAL A 338 -8.01 24.47 -20.19
CA VAL A 338 -7.95 23.01 -20.03
C VAL A 338 -8.61 22.33 -21.21
N ARG A 339 -8.01 21.23 -21.68
CA ARG A 339 -8.58 20.32 -22.68
C ARG A 339 -8.30 18.87 -22.31
N PHE A 340 -8.94 17.92 -22.98
CA PHE A 340 -8.57 16.51 -22.84
C PHE A 340 -7.24 16.23 -23.51
N ALA A 341 -6.46 15.33 -22.91
CA ALA A 341 -5.15 14.93 -23.38
C ALA A 341 -5.26 14.17 -24.71
N ARG A 342 -4.30 14.44 -25.60
CA ARG A 342 -4.26 13.83 -26.94
C ARG A 342 -3.59 12.47 -26.95
N TRP A 343 -2.83 12.17 -25.92
CA TRP A 343 -2.09 10.94 -25.72
C TRP A 343 -2.27 10.52 -24.26
N TYR A 344 -1.95 9.26 -23.99
CA TYR A 344 -2.09 8.69 -22.66
C TYR A 344 -0.85 7.87 -22.34
N SER A 345 -0.23 8.18 -21.20
CA SER A 345 0.74 7.29 -20.57
C SER A 345 0.30 6.96 -19.14
N PRO A 346 0.19 5.67 -18.78
CA PRO A 346 -0.08 5.26 -17.42
C PRO A 346 1.10 5.53 -16.47
N THR A 347 2.31 5.79 -16.98
CA THR A 347 3.53 6.01 -16.16
C THR A 347 4.28 7.29 -16.53
N ALA A 348 4.87 7.95 -15.54
CA ALA A 348 5.61 9.21 -15.72
C ALA A 348 6.90 9.02 -16.56
N LYS A 349 7.59 7.87 -16.40
CA LYS A 349 8.79 7.53 -17.18
C LYS A 349 8.55 7.45 -18.70
N ASN A 350 7.30 7.29 -19.12
CA ASN A 350 6.89 7.20 -20.53
C ASN A 350 6.33 8.52 -21.08
N GLU A 351 6.47 9.66 -20.38
CA GLU A 351 6.11 10.98 -20.94
C GLU A 351 7.07 11.45 -22.06
N GLN A 352 8.18 10.72 -22.28
CA GLN A 352 9.18 10.97 -23.34
C GLN A 352 9.03 10.01 -24.55
N LEU A 353 7.81 9.78 -25.03
CA LEU A 353 7.55 8.89 -26.19
C LEU A 353 7.93 9.55 -27.54
N ALA A 354 8.32 8.70 -28.51
CA ALA A 354 8.66 9.10 -29.87
C ALA A 354 7.44 9.66 -30.64
N GLU A 355 7.67 10.52 -31.63
CA GLU A 355 6.61 11.17 -32.45
C GLU A 355 5.62 10.16 -33.09
N GLU A 356 6.06 8.91 -33.34
CA GLU A 356 5.26 7.86 -33.97
C GLU A 356 4.07 7.38 -33.11
N ASP A 357 4.17 7.43 -31.77
CA ASP A 357 3.09 7.00 -30.85
C ASP A 357 1.98 8.04 -30.69
N GLN A 358 2.21 9.28 -31.12
CA GLN A 358 1.26 10.40 -30.99
C GLN A 358 0.02 10.24 -31.89
N HIS A 359 0.11 9.43 -32.95
CA HIS A 359 -1.00 9.20 -33.88
C HIS A 359 -2.04 8.21 -33.34
N LEU A 360 -1.62 7.23 -32.52
CA LEU A 360 -2.50 6.27 -31.85
C LEU A 360 -3.32 6.89 -30.72
N GLY A 361 -2.95 8.06 -30.20
CA GLY A 361 -3.69 8.75 -29.13
C GLY A 361 -4.95 9.50 -29.58
N ARG A 362 -5.14 9.79 -30.88
CA ARG A 362 -6.19 10.72 -31.33
C ARG A 362 -7.63 10.23 -31.11
N TRP A 363 -7.88 8.92 -31.05
CA TRP A 363 -9.20 8.37 -30.69
C TRP A 363 -9.60 8.73 -29.25
N LEU A 364 -8.62 9.07 -28.39
CA LEU A 364 -8.87 9.50 -27.02
C LEU A 364 -9.70 10.79 -26.95
N LEU A 365 -9.65 11.63 -27.99
CA LEU A 365 -10.49 12.84 -28.09
C LEU A 365 -12.00 12.52 -28.12
N VAL A 366 -12.37 11.32 -28.56
CA VAL A 366 -13.75 10.81 -28.53
C VAL A 366 -14.01 10.03 -27.24
N TYR A 367 -13.02 9.29 -26.76
CA TYR A 367 -13.12 8.46 -25.55
C TYR A 367 -13.23 9.27 -24.27
N TRP A 368 -12.38 10.28 -24.05
CA TRP A 368 -12.35 11.04 -22.80
C TRP A 368 -13.65 11.76 -22.50
N PRO A 369 -14.29 12.49 -23.45
CA PRO A 369 -15.58 13.11 -23.17
C PRO A 369 -16.66 12.12 -22.74
N MET A 370 -16.60 10.85 -23.16
CA MET A 370 -17.57 9.82 -22.80
C MET A 370 -17.34 9.22 -21.41
N ASN A 371 -16.12 9.31 -20.88
CA ASN A 371 -15.70 8.56 -19.69
C ASN A 371 -15.19 9.45 -18.55
N MET A 372 -14.75 10.67 -18.85
CA MET A 372 -14.17 11.61 -17.89
C MET A 372 -15.01 12.89 -17.82
N PRO A 373 -15.05 13.59 -16.67
CA PRO A 373 -15.70 14.89 -16.58
C PRO A 373 -15.03 15.93 -17.49
N ARG A 374 -15.74 16.99 -17.89
CA ARG A 374 -15.13 18.07 -18.69
C ARG A 374 -14.22 18.99 -17.89
N ASP A 375 -14.53 19.14 -16.60
CA ASP A 375 -13.77 19.97 -15.67
C ASP A 375 -12.97 19.04 -14.76
N PRO A 376 -11.62 19.09 -14.78
CA PRO A 376 -10.78 18.22 -13.97
C PRO A 376 -11.01 18.41 -12.47
N LYS A 377 -11.53 19.55 -12.00
CA LYS A 377 -11.87 19.73 -10.57
C LYS A 377 -12.94 18.75 -10.09
N ARG A 378 -13.72 18.16 -11.00
CA ARG A 378 -14.70 17.13 -10.66
C ARG A 378 -14.06 15.78 -10.33
N LEU A 379 -12.78 15.58 -10.61
CA LEU A 379 -12.04 14.38 -10.23
C LEU A 379 -12.02 14.18 -8.71
N HIS A 380 -11.99 15.26 -7.92
CA HIS A 380 -12.10 15.21 -6.46
C HIS A 380 -13.38 14.51 -5.99
N ARG A 381 -14.51 14.76 -6.65
CA ARG A 381 -15.77 14.05 -6.33
C ARG A 381 -15.72 12.57 -6.69
N MET A 382 -14.92 12.19 -7.69
CA MET A 382 -14.70 10.78 -8.02
C MET A 382 -13.85 10.13 -6.92
N ALA A 383 -12.75 10.79 -6.52
CA ALA A 383 -11.92 10.35 -5.40
C ALA A 383 -12.73 10.21 -4.12
N ASP A 384 -13.54 11.20 -3.74
CA ASP A 384 -14.38 11.14 -2.53
C ASP A 384 -15.40 10.00 -2.58
N HIS A 385 -15.98 9.72 -3.75
CA HIS A 385 -16.90 8.59 -3.90
C HIS A 385 -16.20 7.25 -3.70
N ASP A 386 -15.02 7.08 -4.31
CA ASP A 386 -14.29 5.81 -4.28
C ASP A 386 -13.65 5.59 -2.89
N PHE A 387 -13.00 6.60 -2.31
CA PHE A 387 -12.48 6.56 -0.93
C PHE A 387 -13.60 6.50 0.13
N GLY A 388 -14.84 6.89 -0.22
CA GLY A 388 -16.01 6.76 0.64
C GLY A 388 -16.29 5.31 1.06
N GLN A 389 -15.82 4.32 0.30
CA GLN A 389 -15.94 2.90 0.65
C GLN A 389 -15.05 2.49 1.82
N PHE A 390 -14.03 3.31 2.12
CA PHE A 390 -13.06 3.07 3.19
C PHE A 390 -13.29 3.96 4.41
N THR A 391 -14.43 4.65 4.51
CA THR A 391 -14.74 5.50 5.68
C THR A 391 -14.76 4.70 6.99
N CYS A 392 -15.06 3.40 6.93
CA CYS A 392 -14.96 2.53 8.11
C CYS A 392 -13.54 2.55 8.70
N LEU A 393 -12.49 2.71 7.89
CA LEU A 393 -11.10 2.77 8.36
C LEU A 393 -10.79 4.03 9.17
N LEU A 394 -11.63 5.06 9.11
CA LEU A 394 -11.49 6.24 9.97
C LEU A 394 -12.01 5.99 11.39
N GLU A 395 -12.67 4.86 11.63
CA GLU A 395 -13.08 4.44 12.97
C GLU A 395 -11.95 3.66 13.66
N ALA A 396 -11.86 3.78 14.99
CA ALA A 396 -10.83 3.08 15.76
C ALA A 396 -10.89 1.55 15.56
N ASP A 397 -12.08 0.96 15.48
CA ASP A 397 -12.26 -0.48 15.27
C ASP A 397 -12.52 -0.87 13.81
N GLY A 398 -12.42 0.10 12.91
CA GLY A 398 -12.56 -0.08 11.47
C GLY A 398 -11.66 -1.16 10.92
N ALA A 399 -12.24 -2.24 10.43
CA ALA A 399 -11.54 -3.21 9.60
C ALA A 399 -11.87 -2.92 8.12
N PRO A 400 -10.87 -2.99 7.22
CA PRO A 400 -11.16 -2.91 5.81
C PRO A 400 -12.02 -4.12 5.42
N PRO A 401 -12.95 -3.97 4.48
CA PRO A 401 -13.47 -5.14 3.80
C PRO A 401 -12.26 -5.88 3.20
N LEU A 402 -12.10 -7.17 3.52
CA LEU A 402 -11.14 -8.03 2.81
C LEU A 402 -11.68 -8.19 1.40
N ILE A 403 -11.33 -7.27 0.49
CA ILE A 403 -11.72 -7.34 -0.91
C ILE A 403 -10.79 -8.32 -1.61
N HIS A 404 -10.98 -9.62 -1.37
CA HIS A 404 -10.47 -10.66 -2.27
C HIS A 404 -11.50 -10.91 -3.37
N GLU A 405 -11.57 -10.00 -4.35
CA GLU A 405 -12.07 -10.39 -5.68
C GLU A 405 -10.86 -10.78 -6.55
N GLU A 406 -10.19 -11.89 -6.21
CA GLU A 406 -9.13 -12.49 -7.05
C GLU A 406 -9.64 -12.99 -8.42
N ARG A 407 -10.96 -12.96 -8.65
CA ARG A 407 -11.57 -13.28 -9.94
C ARG A 407 -12.04 -12.01 -10.63
N MET A 408 -11.76 -11.92 -11.93
CA MET A 408 -12.33 -10.91 -12.82
C MET A 408 -13.86 -11.04 -12.82
N SER A 409 -14.52 -10.30 -11.93
CA SER A 409 -15.97 -10.26 -11.79
C SER A 409 -16.61 -9.60 -13.02
N TRP A 410 -17.88 -9.89 -13.27
CA TRP A 410 -18.65 -9.23 -14.35
C TRP A 410 -18.57 -7.71 -14.25
N THR A 411 -18.67 -7.18 -13.03
CA THR A 411 -18.54 -5.75 -12.73
C THR A 411 -17.16 -5.23 -13.15
N ASN A 412 -16.08 -5.91 -12.80
CA ASN A 412 -14.72 -5.53 -13.19
C ASN A 412 -14.51 -5.56 -14.71
N MET A 413 -15.04 -6.57 -15.42
CA MET A 413 -15.00 -6.60 -16.89
C MET A 413 -15.72 -5.39 -17.49
N CYS A 414 -16.89 -5.04 -16.95
CA CYS A 414 -17.66 -3.88 -17.43
C CYS A 414 -16.95 -2.55 -17.13
N LYS A 415 -16.33 -2.42 -15.96
CA LYS A 415 -15.51 -1.27 -15.57
C LYS A 415 -14.36 -1.05 -16.54
N VAL A 416 -13.60 -2.11 -16.85
CA VAL A 416 -12.52 -2.10 -17.85
C VAL A 416 -13.02 -1.65 -19.22
N ALA A 417 -14.13 -2.23 -19.68
CA ALA A 417 -14.69 -1.93 -20.99
C ALA A 417 -15.22 -0.48 -21.11
N ALA A 418 -15.73 0.08 -20.02
CA ALA A 418 -16.23 1.45 -19.98
C ALA A 418 -15.09 2.46 -19.81
N ASN A 419 -14.38 2.40 -18.68
CA ASN A 419 -13.34 3.36 -18.32
C ASN A 419 -12.11 2.64 -17.75
N PHE A 420 -11.26 2.14 -18.65
CA PHE A 420 -10.00 1.47 -18.30
C PHE A 420 -9.09 2.36 -17.45
N HIS A 421 -9.04 3.67 -17.71
CA HIS A 421 -8.16 4.58 -16.98
C HIS A 421 -8.58 4.71 -15.51
N ARG A 422 -9.89 4.91 -15.26
CA ARG A 422 -10.43 4.91 -13.90
C ARG A 422 -10.24 3.54 -13.23
N TRP A 423 -10.56 2.46 -13.92
CA TRP A 423 -10.35 1.11 -13.38
C TRP A 423 -8.89 0.83 -12.99
N LEU A 424 -7.93 1.27 -13.81
CA LEU A 424 -6.51 1.14 -13.50
C LEU A 424 -6.16 1.95 -12.25
N ALA A 425 -6.63 3.21 -12.16
CA ALA A 425 -6.43 4.03 -10.96
C ALA A 425 -7.07 3.39 -9.72
N GLU A 426 -8.25 2.78 -9.85
CA GLU A 426 -8.90 2.07 -8.75
C GLU A 426 -8.06 0.89 -8.26
N ILE A 427 -7.50 0.07 -9.16
CA ILE A 427 -6.64 -1.05 -8.76
C ILE A 427 -5.36 -0.59 -8.06
N ILE A 428 -4.81 0.54 -8.49
CA ILE A 428 -3.55 1.06 -7.95
C ILE A 428 -3.73 1.61 -6.54
N PHE A 429 -4.86 2.27 -6.24
CA PHE A 429 -5.06 3.02 -4.99
C PHE A 429 -6.09 2.40 -4.03
N PHE A 430 -6.98 1.52 -4.51
CA PHE A 430 -8.04 0.92 -3.69
C PHE A 430 -7.78 -0.56 -3.40
N ASP A 431 -6.62 -0.83 -2.80
CA ASP A 431 -6.31 -2.13 -2.22
C ASP A 431 -6.64 -2.15 -0.72
N GLY A 432 -7.82 -2.65 -0.38
CA GLY A 432 -8.22 -2.84 1.02
C GLY A 432 -7.26 -3.73 1.82
N SER A 433 -6.50 -4.61 1.16
CA SER A 433 -5.54 -5.50 1.82
C SER A 433 -4.29 -4.75 2.30
N GLU A 434 -3.87 -3.70 1.61
CA GLU A 434 -2.75 -2.86 2.05
C GLU A 434 -3.10 -2.14 3.36
N TYR A 435 -4.27 -1.50 3.43
CA TYR A 435 -4.72 -0.87 4.68
C TYR A 435 -4.96 -1.89 5.79
N ALA A 436 -5.42 -3.11 5.45
CA ALA A 436 -5.56 -4.20 6.42
C ALA A 436 -4.23 -4.59 7.04
N MET A 437 -3.20 -4.72 6.19
CA MET A 437 -1.84 -5.01 6.60
C MET A 437 -1.29 -3.89 7.49
N ILE A 438 -1.43 -2.62 7.08
CA ILE A 438 -0.98 -1.47 7.88
C ILE A 438 -1.69 -1.46 9.23
N ARG A 439 -3.02 -1.65 9.28
CA ARG A 439 -3.78 -1.70 10.54
C ARG A 439 -3.30 -2.83 11.45
N CYS A 440 -3.13 -4.02 10.91
CA CYS A 440 -2.67 -5.19 11.67
C CYS A 440 -1.29 -4.94 12.29
N LEU A 441 -0.34 -4.45 11.48
CA LEU A 441 1.00 -4.12 11.94
C LEU A 441 0.99 -2.98 12.96
N GLN A 442 0.18 -1.95 12.72
CA GLN A 442 0.07 -0.80 13.62
C GLN A 442 -0.50 -1.21 14.99
N ARG A 443 -1.56 -2.02 15.06
CA ARG A 443 -2.11 -2.55 16.33
C ARG A 443 -1.04 -3.29 17.11
N ALA A 444 -0.35 -4.22 16.45
CA ALA A 444 0.71 -4.99 17.07
C ALA A 444 1.87 -4.11 17.57
N GLN A 445 2.17 -2.99 16.89
CA GLN A 445 3.17 -2.03 17.40
C GLN A 445 2.64 -1.20 18.58
N VAL A 446 1.38 -0.77 18.59
CA VAL A 446 0.80 -0.09 19.76
C VAL A 446 0.80 -1.03 20.98
N THR A 447 0.48 -2.31 20.80
CA THR A 447 0.64 -3.34 21.84
C THR A 447 2.07 -3.40 22.38
N ARG A 448 3.09 -3.44 21.50
CA ARG A 448 4.49 -3.43 21.93
C ARG A 448 4.87 -2.17 22.70
N ARG A 449 4.46 -1.00 22.22
CA ARG A 449 4.72 0.29 22.91
C ARG A 449 4.09 0.33 24.30
N ARG A 450 2.83 -0.07 24.42
CA ARG A 450 2.11 -0.16 25.71
C ARG A 450 2.80 -1.15 26.65
N GLY A 451 3.18 -2.33 26.14
CA GLY A 451 3.99 -3.29 26.87
C GLY A 451 5.31 -2.70 27.37
N THR A 452 6.05 -1.97 26.53
CA THR A 452 7.29 -1.29 26.94
C THR A 452 7.04 -0.22 28.02
N TRP A 453 5.94 0.53 27.95
CA TRP A 453 5.53 1.44 29.02
C TRP A 453 5.28 0.69 30.33
N LEU A 454 4.60 -0.46 30.31
CA LEU A 454 4.44 -1.30 31.50
C LEU A 454 5.79 -1.74 32.07
N VAL A 455 6.76 -2.13 31.23
CA VAL A 455 8.12 -2.47 31.69
C VAL A 455 8.82 -1.27 32.35
N VAL A 456 8.63 -0.05 31.86
CA VAL A 456 9.11 1.17 32.54
C VAL A 456 8.49 1.32 33.93
N GLY A 457 7.19 1.09 34.06
CA GLY A 457 6.49 1.12 35.35
C GLY A 457 7.01 0.06 36.32
N LEU A 458 7.22 -1.17 35.83
CA LEU A 458 7.82 -2.27 36.59
C LEU A 458 9.23 -1.89 37.07
N ARG A 459 10.05 -1.29 36.21
CA ARG A 459 11.42 -0.84 36.56
C ARG A 459 11.39 0.18 37.68
N ARG A 460 10.58 1.23 37.54
CA ARG A 460 10.40 2.27 38.58
C ARG A 460 9.95 1.68 39.92
N TYR A 461 9.03 0.72 39.89
CA TYR A 461 8.63 0.01 41.10
C TYR A 461 9.80 -0.77 41.71
N ARG A 462 10.55 -1.52 40.91
CA ARG A 462 11.71 -2.28 41.40
C ARG A 462 12.80 -1.37 41.97
N ASP A 463 13.08 -0.22 41.35
CA ASP A 463 14.03 0.77 41.87
C ASP A 463 13.64 1.28 43.26
N LYS A 464 12.33 1.50 43.47
CA LYS A 464 11.81 2.00 44.75
C LYS A 464 11.68 0.93 45.84
N HIS A 465 11.31 -0.30 45.47
CA HIS A 465 10.93 -1.35 46.41
C HIS A 465 11.92 -2.52 46.51
N GLY A 466 12.90 -2.58 45.62
CA GLY A 466 13.92 -3.65 45.56
C GLY A 466 13.45 -4.97 44.94
N SER A 467 12.17 -5.11 44.59
CA SER A 467 11.61 -6.32 43.96
C SER A 467 10.55 -5.97 42.91
N TRP A 468 10.30 -6.88 41.97
CA TRP A 468 9.19 -6.77 41.04
C TRP A 468 7.84 -6.89 41.78
N PRO A 469 6.80 -6.16 41.33
CA PRO A 469 5.48 -6.23 41.97
C PRO A 469 4.79 -7.57 41.74
N LYS A 470 3.84 -7.92 42.61
CA LYS A 470 3.02 -9.14 42.45
C LYS A 470 1.93 -9.01 41.37
N SER A 471 1.56 -7.79 41.01
CA SER A 471 0.56 -7.49 39.97
C SER A 471 0.85 -6.15 39.29
N LEU A 472 0.26 -5.94 38.11
CA LEU A 472 0.35 -4.68 37.38
C LEU A 472 -0.37 -3.51 38.08
N ASP A 473 -1.32 -3.78 38.98
CA ASP A 473 -2.02 -2.71 39.74
C ASP A 473 -1.07 -1.86 40.58
N ALA A 474 0.05 -2.44 41.01
CA ALA A 474 1.06 -1.75 41.80
C ALA A 474 1.83 -0.67 41.03
N ILE A 475 1.68 -0.61 39.69
CA ILE A 475 2.40 0.34 38.84
C ILE A 475 1.53 1.40 38.17
N VAL A 476 0.24 1.48 38.54
CA VAL A 476 -0.73 2.43 37.95
C VAL A 476 -0.27 3.89 38.07
N GLU A 477 0.46 4.24 39.13
CA GLU A 477 0.98 5.60 39.32
C GLU A 477 2.20 5.94 38.44
N TYR A 478 2.86 4.94 37.83
CA TYR A 478 4.11 5.13 37.10
C TYR A 478 3.94 5.23 35.58
N VAL A 479 2.78 4.87 35.04
CA VAL A 479 2.55 4.72 33.59
C VAL A 479 1.18 5.27 33.17
N PRO A 480 1.00 5.66 31.89
CA PRO A 480 -0.31 6.07 31.38
C PRO A 480 -1.36 4.96 31.52
N ALA A 481 -2.62 5.32 31.83
CA ALA A 481 -3.71 4.36 32.03
C ALA A 481 -3.98 3.51 30.77
N GLU A 482 -3.78 4.08 29.58
CA GLU A 482 -3.98 3.42 28.30
C GLU A 482 -2.98 2.26 28.09
N ALA A 483 -1.83 2.27 28.78
CA ALA A 483 -0.82 1.21 28.66
C ALA A 483 -1.29 -0.16 29.16
N PHE A 484 -2.31 -0.20 30.03
CA PHE A 484 -2.80 -1.45 30.63
C PHE A 484 -3.75 -2.24 29.72
N LEU A 485 -4.22 -1.64 28.62
CA LEU A 485 -5.12 -2.29 27.67
C LEU A 485 -4.35 -2.65 26.40
N ASP A 486 -4.46 -3.89 25.93
CA ASP A 486 -3.90 -4.32 24.67
C ASP A 486 -4.88 -4.05 23.52
N PRO A 487 -4.53 -3.20 22.53
CA PRO A 487 -5.39 -2.90 21.38
C PRO A 487 -5.49 -4.05 20.37
N THR A 488 -4.60 -5.04 20.43
CA THR A 488 -4.63 -6.20 19.52
C THR A 488 -5.67 -7.23 19.97
N SER A 489 -5.64 -7.64 21.24
CA SER A 489 -6.64 -8.57 21.79
C SER A 489 -7.92 -7.87 22.25
N GLY A 490 -7.83 -6.61 22.68
CA GLY A 490 -8.88 -5.91 23.42
C GLY A 490 -8.93 -6.27 24.90
N ALA A 491 -7.95 -7.02 25.43
CA ALA A 491 -7.86 -7.48 26.80
C ALA A 491 -6.70 -6.81 27.57
N HIS A 492 -6.53 -7.13 28.85
CA HIS A 492 -5.34 -6.75 29.61
C HIS A 492 -4.13 -7.60 29.23
N PHE A 493 -2.93 -7.06 29.41
CA PHE A 493 -1.69 -7.84 29.29
C PHE A 493 -1.63 -8.93 30.35
N VAL A 494 -1.07 -10.09 29.98
CA VAL A 494 -0.77 -11.16 30.93
C VAL A 494 0.57 -10.87 31.58
N TYR A 495 0.58 -10.83 32.91
CA TYR A 495 1.78 -10.66 33.73
C TYR A 495 1.87 -11.81 34.74
N ALA A 496 3.01 -12.49 34.79
CA ALA A 496 3.29 -13.50 35.80
C ALA A 496 4.67 -13.30 36.41
N LEU A 497 4.72 -13.23 37.75
CA LEU A 497 5.98 -13.14 38.49
C LEU A 497 6.56 -14.55 38.69
N GLU A 498 7.81 -14.73 38.29
CA GLU A 498 8.54 -16.01 38.33
C GLU A 498 9.87 -15.83 39.09
N GLY A 499 9.81 -15.94 40.41
CA GLY A 499 10.97 -15.71 41.27
C GLY A 499 11.40 -14.23 41.28
N ASP A 500 12.60 -13.93 40.76
CA ASP A 500 13.12 -12.56 40.58
C ASP A 500 13.07 -12.09 39.11
N ASP A 501 12.32 -12.81 38.27
CA ASP A 501 12.00 -12.45 36.89
C ASP A 501 10.47 -12.45 36.69
N PHE A 502 10.01 -12.09 35.50
CA PHE A 502 8.59 -12.10 35.16
C PHE A 502 8.38 -12.41 33.68
N THR A 503 7.14 -12.72 33.32
CA THR A 503 6.67 -12.74 31.94
C THR A 503 5.63 -11.65 31.74
N LEU A 504 5.64 -11.02 30.56
CA LEU A 504 4.70 -9.99 30.13
C LEU A 504 4.42 -10.17 28.64
N TYR A 505 3.16 -10.39 28.27
CA TYR A 505 2.75 -10.57 26.88
C TYR A 505 1.28 -10.20 26.65
N SER A 506 0.93 -10.05 25.38
CA SER A 506 -0.45 -9.96 24.88
C SER A 506 -0.86 -11.30 24.27
N ILE A 507 -2.12 -11.69 24.45
CA ILE A 507 -2.72 -12.93 23.91
C ILE A 507 -3.09 -12.87 22.42
N GLY A 508 -2.54 -11.88 21.70
CA GLY A 508 -2.69 -11.78 20.25
C GLY A 508 -4.11 -11.47 19.75
N LEU A 509 -4.28 -11.54 18.44
CA LEU A 509 -5.54 -11.26 17.76
C LEU A 509 -6.49 -12.45 17.85
N ASN A 510 -5.96 -13.67 17.98
CA ASN A 510 -6.75 -14.90 18.12
C ASN A 510 -7.44 -15.02 19.51
N ARG A 511 -7.05 -14.17 20.48
CA ARG A 511 -7.56 -14.11 21.86
C ARG A 511 -7.46 -15.45 22.62
N THR A 512 -6.51 -16.27 22.23
CA THR A 512 -6.19 -17.55 22.82
C THR A 512 -4.83 -17.42 23.46
N ASP A 513 -4.75 -17.65 24.77
CA ASP A 513 -3.47 -17.61 25.47
C ASP A 513 -2.56 -18.74 24.98
N ASP A 514 -1.55 -18.37 24.20
CA ASP A 514 -0.51 -19.23 23.69
C ASP A 514 0.79 -19.10 24.50
N GLY A 515 0.73 -18.57 25.72
CA GLY A 515 1.84 -18.42 26.65
C GLY A 515 2.95 -17.52 26.13
N GLY A 516 2.61 -16.47 25.38
CA GLY A 516 3.55 -15.52 24.79
C GLY A 516 4.22 -16.00 23.50
N ARG A 517 3.73 -17.08 22.86
CA ARG A 517 4.35 -17.65 21.65
C ARG A 517 3.73 -17.12 20.35
N HIS A 518 4.60 -16.82 19.39
CA HIS A 518 4.21 -16.44 18.03
C HIS A 518 4.82 -17.41 17.01
N ARG A 519 4.08 -18.44 16.59
CA ARG A 519 4.55 -19.43 15.61
C ARG A 519 3.40 -20.20 14.98
N TYR A 520 3.65 -20.71 13.79
CA TYR A 520 2.75 -21.69 13.19
C TYR A 520 3.08 -23.10 13.70
N VAL A 521 2.13 -23.71 14.38
CA VAL A 521 2.22 -25.07 14.91
C VAL A 521 1.57 -26.03 13.90
N LYS A 522 2.40 -26.56 12.99
CA LYS A 522 1.96 -27.45 11.90
C LYS A 522 1.13 -28.64 12.39
N ALA A 523 1.46 -29.22 13.55
CA ALA A 523 0.74 -30.36 14.12
C ALA A 523 -0.71 -30.04 14.52
N GLN A 524 -1.02 -28.77 14.75
CA GLN A 524 -2.35 -28.30 15.15
C GLN A 524 -3.02 -27.46 14.05
N ASP A 525 -2.36 -27.26 12.91
CA ASP A 525 -2.75 -26.31 11.87
C ASP A 525 -3.19 -24.94 12.46
N LYS A 526 -2.42 -24.47 13.45
CA LYS A 526 -2.74 -23.30 14.26
C LYS A 526 -1.60 -22.28 14.20
N LEU A 527 -1.94 -21.01 13.99
CA LEU A 527 -1.05 -19.90 14.26
C LEU A 527 -1.22 -19.47 15.73
N GLU A 528 -0.20 -19.72 16.54
CA GLU A 528 -0.01 -19.03 17.82
C GLU A 528 0.41 -17.59 17.49
N ASP A 529 -0.32 -16.59 17.99
CA ASP A 529 -0.15 -15.18 17.58
C ASP A 529 0.09 -14.18 18.73
N ASP A 530 0.39 -14.68 19.93
CA ASP A 530 0.73 -13.86 21.09
C ASP A 530 1.90 -12.91 20.80
N ILE A 531 1.91 -11.77 21.49
CA ILE A 531 2.95 -10.76 21.37
C ILE A 531 3.75 -10.72 22.67
N ALA A 532 4.90 -11.40 22.68
CA ALA A 532 5.86 -11.34 23.77
C ALA A 532 6.44 -9.93 23.95
N ILE A 533 6.35 -9.38 25.15
CA ILE A 533 7.03 -8.14 25.57
C ILE A 533 8.29 -8.49 26.35
N TRP A 534 8.17 -9.41 27.32
CA TRP A 534 9.29 -9.93 28.10
C TRP A 534 8.99 -11.37 28.58
N PRO A 535 9.97 -12.29 28.55
CA PRO A 535 11.26 -12.19 27.88
C PRO A 535 11.08 -12.08 26.34
N PRO A 536 12.07 -11.54 25.61
CA PRO A 536 12.03 -11.57 24.16
C PRO A 536 11.96 -13.03 23.69
N HIS A 537 11.12 -13.29 22.69
CA HIS A 537 10.97 -14.64 22.14
C HIS A 537 12.33 -15.17 21.66
N VAL A 538 12.82 -16.21 22.33
CA VAL A 538 13.98 -16.99 21.90
C VAL A 538 13.43 -18.07 20.97
N PRO A 539 13.80 -18.09 19.67
CA PRO A 539 13.40 -19.18 18.80
C PRO A 539 13.85 -20.50 19.40
N GLU A 540 12.94 -21.49 19.50
CA GLU A 540 13.35 -22.83 19.89
C GLU A 540 14.51 -23.30 19.00
N PRO A 541 15.55 -23.95 19.56
CA PRO A 541 16.55 -24.58 18.72
C PRO A 541 15.81 -25.52 17.76
N PRO A 542 16.11 -25.51 16.45
CA PRO A 542 15.54 -26.47 15.53
C PRO A 542 15.77 -27.85 16.13
N ARG A 543 14.73 -28.67 16.12
CA ARG A 543 14.86 -30.09 16.48
C ARG A 543 16.03 -30.65 15.70
N GLU A 544 16.83 -31.50 16.34
CA GLU A 544 17.93 -32.25 15.72
C GLU A 544 17.43 -33.28 14.67
N GLU A 545 16.38 -32.97 13.91
CA GLU A 545 16.24 -33.56 12.60
C GLU A 545 17.35 -32.95 11.75
N SER A 546 18.47 -33.69 11.68
CA SER A 546 19.63 -33.32 10.89
C SER A 546 19.16 -32.85 9.51
N SER A 547 19.80 -31.82 8.96
CA SER A 547 19.50 -31.36 7.60
C SER A 547 19.51 -32.53 6.60
N GLU A 548 20.23 -33.61 6.91
CA GLU A 548 20.18 -34.87 6.17
C GLU A 548 18.80 -35.54 6.18
N THR A 549 18.07 -35.58 7.30
CA THR A 549 16.70 -36.15 7.39
C THR A 549 15.72 -35.35 6.55
N MET A 550 15.73 -34.02 6.66
CA MET A 550 14.89 -33.14 5.83
C MET A 550 15.25 -33.24 4.34
N ILE A 551 16.55 -33.29 4.01
CA ILE A 551 17.03 -33.53 2.64
C ILE A 551 16.60 -34.92 2.16
N ARG A 552 16.59 -35.95 3.02
CA ARG A 552 16.13 -37.31 2.69
C ARG A 552 14.64 -37.33 2.36
N GLU A 553 13.83 -36.63 3.14
CA GLU A 553 12.39 -36.50 2.90
C GLU A 553 12.11 -35.71 1.62
N LEU A 554 12.80 -34.59 1.39
CA LEU A 554 12.68 -33.82 0.16
C LEU A 554 13.12 -34.63 -1.07
N LYS A 555 14.22 -35.41 -0.96
CA LYS A 555 14.64 -36.35 -2.02
C LYS A 555 13.61 -37.46 -2.24
N ALA A 556 12.94 -37.93 -1.19
CA ALA A 556 11.90 -38.95 -1.29
C ALA A 556 10.63 -38.43 -1.97
N ILE A 557 10.28 -37.16 -1.75
CA ILE A 557 9.08 -36.53 -2.32
C ILE A 557 9.31 -36.02 -3.74
N TYR A 558 10.44 -35.35 -3.98
CA TYR A 558 10.70 -34.60 -5.23
C TYR A 558 11.78 -35.23 -6.11
N GLY A 559 12.42 -36.33 -5.67
CA GLY A 559 13.51 -36.98 -6.38
C GLY A 559 14.87 -36.31 -6.16
N GLU A 560 15.96 -37.05 -6.37
CA GLU A 560 17.33 -36.56 -6.13
C GLU A 560 17.71 -35.33 -6.98
N GLU A 561 17.16 -35.22 -8.18
CA GLU A 561 17.51 -34.16 -9.13
C GLU A 561 16.98 -32.78 -8.69
N TYR A 562 15.85 -32.74 -7.99
CA TYR A 562 15.22 -31.49 -7.54
C TYR A 562 16.01 -30.82 -6.40
N VAL A 563 16.66 -31.60 -5.56
CA VAL A 563 17.43 -31.11 -4.40
C VAL A 563 18.87 -30.69 -4.76
N ARG A 564 19.35 -31.00 -5.98
CA ARG A 564 20.67 -30.57 -6.48
C ARG A 564 20.66 -29.20 -7.18
N ARG A 565 19.50 -28.68 -7.56
CA ARG A 565 19.32 -27.33 -8.10
C ARG A 565 19.05 -26.34 -6.98
#